data_AF-A0A7K0P2W6-F1
#
_entry.id   AF-A0A7K0P2W6-F1
#
_cell.length_a   1.000
_cell.length_b   1.000
_cell.length_c   1.000
_cell.angle_alpha   90.00
_cell.angle_beta   90.00
_cell.angle_gamma   90.00
#
_symmetry.space_group_name_H-M   'P 1'
#
loop_
_entity.id
_entity.type
_entity.pdbx_description
1 polymer ?
#
loop_
_entity_poly.entity_id
_entity_poly.type
_entity_poly.pdbx_seq_one_letter_code
_entity_poly.pdbx_strand_id
1 'polypeptide(L)'
;MLSMRRSLIAGRRVATDVVTWRPGRTTSEDTYLAARVLHRHTGGASSRLALSAIRAAYERGGVSPGAGDLDPAWRSVLAGIEVDGVSHAPPILDDEAVARVVAFASTAPAVLRSTSGESRRGTFADRDGSTASVGLVERFVLDQPDIQSIVANAAIRALAAARFRATPLLHPPILYWSCAGAQVTDDERVRGARQFHWDYDGLAGLRVHLYLTDVDEGAAPMSYIAGSHRAGGLRSKALRAADLGMTDAELWASYSRSDLRTMTGPAGTTFVSDSRGMHSGTDAVTADRLFLVMPMQATGFAGYQLRPREVRPRDPDLALALREGRPELLFFRERAH
;
A
#
# COMPACT_ATOMS: atom_id res chain seq x y z
N MET A 1 26.77 -20.58 18.23
CA MET A 1 27.21 -19.26 18.74
C MET A 1 26.81 -18.07 17.87
N LEU A 2 26.98 -18.12 16.53
CA LEU A 2 26.67 -16.96 15.65
C LEU A 2 25.17 -16.57 15.65
N SER A 3 24.27 -17.55 15.67
CA SER A 3 22.81 -17.33 15.72
C SER A 3 22.33 -16.67 17.02
N MET A 4 22.82 -17.13 18.19
CA MET A 4 22.50 -16.49 19.48
C MET A 4 23.02 -15.04 19.56
N ARG A 5 24.22 -14.77 19.05
CA ARG A 5 24.75 -13.39 19.00
C ARG A 5 23.89 -12.48 18.12
N ARG A 6 23.42 -12.96 16.97
CA ARG A 6 22.49 -12.21 16.09
C ARG A 6 21.16 -11.92 16.78
N SER A 7 20.57 -12.92 17.47
CA SER A 7 19.32 -12.75 18.21
C SER A 7 19.44 -11.73 19.35
N LEU A 8 20.54 -11.76 20.12
CA LEU A 8 20.81 -10.78 21.17
C LEU A 8 20.97 -9.35 20.64
N ILE A 9 21.64 -9.19 19.48
CA ILE A 9 21.81 -7.87 18.84
C ILE A 9 20.45 -7.33 18.36
N ALA A 10 19.64 -8.17 17.72
CA ALA A 10 18.30 -7.81 17.27
C ALA A 10 17.42 -7.40 18.45
N GLY A 11 17.39 -8.18 19.53
CA GLY A 11 16.61 -7.86 20.73
C GLY A 11 17.03 -6.53 21.38
N ARG A 12 18.33 -6.22 21.42
CA ARG A 12 18.82 -4.91 21.90
C ARG A 12 18.35 -3.76 21.01
N ARG A 13 18.37 -3.92 19.68
CA ARG A 13 17.87 -2.89 18.75
C ARG A 13 16.38 -2.64 18.91
N VAL A 14 15.58 -3.71 19.04
CA VAL A 14 14.14 -3.59 19.32
C VAL A 14 13.89 -2.82 20.61
N ALA A 15 14.59 -3.16 21.69
CA ALA A 15 14.47 -2.44 22.97
C ALA A 15 14.87 -0.96 22.85
N THR A 16 15.97 -0.67 22.15
CA THR A 16 16.41 0.71 21.89
C THR A 16 15.38 1.48 21.08
N ASP A 17 14.83 0.88 20.02
CA ASP A 17 13.80 1.53 19.20
C ASP A 17 12.56 1.85 20.02
N VAL A 18 12.07 0.89 20.82
CA VAL A 18 10.89 1.10 21.69
C VAL A 18 11.09 2.29 22.64
N VAL A 19 12.29 2.47 23.20
CA VAL A 19 12.58 3.54 24.18
C VAL A 19 12.86 4.89 23.50
N THR A 20 13.60 4.87 22.39
CA THR A 20 14.15 6.08 21.77
C THR A 20 13.30 6.62 20.62
N TRP A 21 12.36 5.83 20.09
CA TRP A 21 11.52 6.24 18.97
C TRP A 21 10.68 7.48 19.32
N ARG A 22 10.46 8.32 18.31
CA ARG A 22 9.64 9.55 18.36
C ARG A 22 8.84 9.66 17.06
N PRO A 23 7.69 10.35 17.05
CA PRO A 23 6.91 10.59 15.84
C PRO A 23 7.76 11.12 14.69
N GLY A 24 7.47 10.69 13.46
CA GLY A 24 8.22 11.09 12.27
C GLY A 24 9.58 10.40 12.11
N ARG A 25 9.84 9.30 12.82
CA ARG A 25 11.01 8.43 12.63
C ARG A 25 10.60 7.01 12.27
N THR A 26 11.43 6.32 11.50
CA THR A 26 11.31 4.87 11.33
C THR A 26 12.08 4.14 12.43
N THR A 27 11.61 2.96 12.81
CA THR A 27 12.37 2.01 13.66
C THR A 27 13.38 1.22 12.83
N SER A 28 14.05 0.23 13.38
CA SER A 28 14.88 -0.71 12.61
C SER A 28 14.06 -1.81 11.91
N GLU A 29 14.70 -2.50 10.97
CA GLU A 29 14.18 -3.73 10.36
C GLU A 29 13.93 -4.83 11.40
N ASP A 30 14.77 -4.92 12.43
CA ASP A 30 14.61 -5.88 13.53
C ASP A 30 13.27 -5.64 14.27
N THR A 31 12.91 -4.37 14.49
CA THR A 31 11.63 -3.98 15.09
C THR A 31 10.44 -4.28 14.18
N TYR A 32 10.57 -4.03 12.87
CA TYR A 32 9.56 -4.41 11.88
C TYR A 32 9.29 -5.92 11.92
N LEU A 33 10.35 -6.74 11.85
CA LEU A 33 10.24 -8.20 11.86
C LEU A 33 9.65 -8.73 13.16
N ALA A 34 10.10 -8.22 14.31
CA ALA A 34 9.56 -8.60 15.62
C ALA A 34 8.07 -8.27 15.73
N ALA A 35 7.67 -7.06 15.34
CA ALA A 35 6.27 -6.64 15.39
C ALA A 35 5.39 -7.45 14.43
N ARG A 36 5.89 -7.75 13.22
CA ARG A 36 5.22 -8.63 12.24
C ARG A 36 4.98 -10.02 12.84
N VAL A 37 5.99 -10.64 13.44
CA VAL A 37 5.86 -11.94 14.11
C VAL A 37 4.82 -11.89 15.23
N LEU A 38 4.85 -10.87 16.08
CA LEU A 38 3.85 -10.68 17.14
C LEU A 38 2.45 -10.47 16.56
N HIS A 39 2.31 -9.72 15.47
CA HIS A 39 1.05 -9.52 14.77
C HIS A 39 0.44 -10.86 14.34
N ARG A 40 1.24 -11.71 13.69
CA ARG A 40 0.82 -13.05 13.26
C ARG A 40 0.42 -13.95 14.43
N HIS A 41 1.18 -13.93 15.52
CA HIS A 41 0.89 -14.77 16.69
C HIS A 41 -0.37 -14.34 17.45
N THR A 42 -0.65 -13.04 17.49
CA THR A 42 -1.75 -12.47 18.27
C THR A 42 -2.99 -12.13 17.43
N GLY A 43 -2.99 -12.43 16.13
CA GLY A 43 -4.08 -12.05 15.22
C GLY A 43 -4.30 -10.53 15.16
N GLY A 44 -3.22 -9.76 15.28
CA GLY A 44 -3.23 -8.30 15.24
C GLY A 44 -3.50 -7.58 16.57
N ALA A 45 -3.72 -8.32 17.67
CA ALA A 45 -3.91 -7.68 18.97
C ALA A 45 -2.66 -6.92 19.45
N SER A 46 -1.45 -7.43 19.17
CA SER A 46 -0.19 -6.75 19.48
C SER A 46 -0.08 -5.40 18.78
N SER A 47 -0.39 -5.34 17.48
CA SER A 47 -0.30 -4.09 16.71
C SER A 47 -1.31 -3.05 17.20
N ARG A 48 -2.52 -3.48 17.54
CA ARG A 48 -3.55 -2.60 18.11
C ARG A 48 -3.11 -2.04 19.47
N LEU A 49 -2.57 -2.87 20.35
CA LEU A 49 -2.10 -2.44 21.67
C LEU A 49 -0.91 -1.47 21.53
N ALA A 50 0.06 -1.79 20.69
CA ALA A 50 1.22 -0.93 20.42
C ALA A 50 0.79 0.43 19.85
N LEU A 51 -0.11 0.45 18.87
CA LEU A 51 -0.62 1.69 18.31
C LEU A 51 -1.37 2.52 19.35
N SER A 52 -2.18 1.87 20.20
CA SER A 52 -2.90 2.55 21.29
C SER A 52 -1.94 3.16 22.32
N ALA A 53 -0.85 2.45 22.65
CA ALA A 53 0.19 2.95 23.54
C ALA A 53 0.94 4.14 22.92
N ILE A 54 1.31 4.07 21.63
CA ILE A 54 1.96 5.19 20.93
C ILE A 54 1.05 6.41 20.88
N ARG A 55 -0.23 6.23 20.54
CA ARG A 55 -1.22 7.32 20.57
C ARG A 55 -1.28 7.97 21.95
N ALA A 56 -1.32 7.15 22.99
CA ALA A 56 -1.35 7.62 24.36
C ALA A 56 -0.01 8.23 24.82
N ALA A 57 1.12 7.96 24.19
CA ALA A 57 2.40 8.51 24.62
C ALA A 57 2.79 9.78 23.85
N TYR A 58 2.50 9.81 22.55
CA TYR A 58 3.08 10.81 21.63
C TYR A 58 2.06 11.58 20.81
N GLU A 59 0.85 11.07 20.65
CA GLU A 59 -0.20 11.74 19.87
C GLU A 59 -1.23 12.44 20.79
N ARG A 60 -0.94 12.55 22.11
CA ARG A 60 -1.76 13.33 23.04
C ARG A 60 -1.60 14.82 22.72
N GLY A 61 -2.63 15.40 22.10
CA GLY A 61 -2.72 16.85 21.82
C GLY A 61 -2.48 17.24 20.36
N GLY A 62 -2.21 16.28 19.46
CA GLY A 62 -2.22 16.52 18.03
C GLY A 62 -3.64 16.38 17.48
N VAL A 63 -4.12 17.42 16.78
CA VAL A 63 -5.40 17.44 16.05
C VAL A 63 -5.31 16.48 14.86
N SER A 64 -5.23 15.17 15.11
CA SER A 64 -5.52 14.21 14.06
C SER A 64 -6.99 14.41 13.70
N PRO A 65 -7.31 14.73 12.43
CA PRO A 65 -8.70 14.94 12.01
C PRO A 65 -9.55 13.79 12.54
N GLY A 66 -10.58 14.12 13.31
CA GLY A 66 -11.61 13.17 13.65
C GLY A 66 -12.40 12.80 12.39
N ALA A 67 -13.19 11.74 12.45
CA ALA A 67 -14.12 11.42 11.37
C ALA A 67 -15.02 12.63 11.02
N GLY A 68 -15.36 13.47 12.00
CA GLY A 68 -16.17 14.68 11.80
C GLY A 68 -15.51 15.78 10.95
N ASP A 69 -14.18 15.77 10.82
CA ASP A 69 -13.41 16.78 10.09
C ASP A 69 -13.23 16.44 8.60
N LEU A 70 -13.66 15.24 8.19
CA LEU A 70 -13.62 14.81 6.80
C LEU A 70 -14.83 15.31 6.02
N ASP A 71 -14.62 15.65 4.75
CA ASP A 71 -15.71 15.88 3.80
C ASP A 71 -16.68 14.68 3.79
N PRO A 72 -17.99 14.90 3.54
CA PRO A 72 -18.99 13.83 3.57
C PRO A 72 -18.62 12.60 2.73
N ALA A 73 -18.04 12.80 1.55
CA ALA A 73 -17.63 11.71 0.69
C ALA A 73 -16.52 10.86 1.34
N TRP A 74 -15.49 11.50 1.89
CA TRP A 74 -14.38 10.82 2.58
C TRP A 74 -14.78 10.20 3.92
N ARG A 75 -15.80 10.75 4.61
CA ARG A 75 -16.44 10.06 5.75
C ARG A 75 -17.07 8.73 5.35
N SER A 76 -17.75 8.69 4.20
CA SER A 76 -18.31 7.45 3.66
C SER A 76 -17.21 6.45 3.31
N VAL A 77 -16.07 6.92 2.77
CA VAL A 77 -14.89 6.07 2.54
C VAL A 77 -14.40 5.47 3.86
N LEU A 78 -14.23 6.28 4.90
CA LEU A 78 -13.79 5.83 6.22
C LEU A 78 -14.73 4.77 6.80
N ALA A 79 -16.04 5.01 6.77
CA ALA A 79 -17.06 4.07 7.25
C ALA A 79 -17.00 2.74 6.48
N GLY A 80 -16.87 2.78 5.15
CA GLY A 80 -16.71 1.59 4.32
C GLY A 80 -15.45 0.79 4.67
N ILE A 81 -14.31 1.46 4.91
CA ILE A 81 -13.08 0.79 5.35
C ILE A 81 -13.24 0.18 6.74
N GLU A 82 -13.95 0.81 7.67
CA GLU A 82 -14.19 0.24 9.01
C GLU A 82 -15.10 -1.00 8.99
N VAL A 83 -16.02 -1.04 8.03
CA VAL A 83 -16.98 -2.15 7.86
C VAL A 83 -16.39 -3.27 7.01
N ASP A 84 -15.98 -2.98 5.79
CA ASP A 84 -15.54 -3.99 4.82
C ASP A 84 -14.01 -4.08 4.76
N GLY A 85 -13.28 -3.01 5.06
CA GLY A 85 -11.81 -2.97 4.89
C GLY A 85 -11.39 -2.48 3.51
N VAL A 86 -12.35 -2.28 2.61
CA VAL A 86 -12.16 -1.63 1.31
C VAL A 86 -13.38 -0.75 1.01
N SER A 87 -13.18 0.37 0.34
CA SER A 87 -14.26 1.25 -0.09
C SER A 87 -13.87 2.03 -1.35
N HIS A 88 -14.83 2.24 -2.26
CA HIS A 88 -14.66 3.22 -3.34
C HIS A 88 -14.51 4.62 -2.75
N ALA A 89 -13.69 5.43 -3.40
CA ALA A 89 -13.40 6.80 -3.00
C ALA A 89 -13.73 7.78 -4.14
N PRO A 90 -13.89 9.08 -3.83
CA PRO A 90 -13.95 10.10 -4.86
C PRO A 90 -12.73 10.02 -5.79
N PRO A 91 -12.88 10.33 -7.09
CA PRO A 91 -11.75 10.43 -8.00
C PRO A 91 -10.70 11.41 -7.45
N ILE A 92 -9.44 10.99 -7.46
CA ILE A 92 -8.31 11.82 -7.00
C ILE A 92 -7.56 12.51 -8.14
N LEU A 93 -7.85 12.11 -9.38
CA LEU A 93 -7.42 12.73 -10.63
C LEU A 93 -8.64 12.94 -11.52
N ASP A 94 -8.63 14.00 -12.32
CA ASP A 94 -9.60 14.19 -13.40
C ASP A 94 -9.19 13.42 -14.68
N ASP A 95 -10.09 13.38 -15.66
CA ASP A 95 -9.90 12.62 -16.89
C ASP A 95 -8.67 13.09 -17.69
N GLU A 96 -8.36 14.39 -17.66
CA GLU A 96 -7.17 14.93 -18.33
C GLU A 96 -5.88 14.48 -17.65
N ALA A 97 -5.84 14.50 -16.32
CA ALA A 97 -4.72 14.01 -15.53
C ALA A 97 -4.54 12.50 -15.72
N VAL A 98 -5.62 11.73 -15.72
CA VAL A 98 -5.59 10.29 -16.05
C VAL A 98 -4.96 10.08 -17.43
N ALA A 99 -5.41 10.81 -18.46
CA ALA A 99 -4.87 10.70 -19.81
C ALA A 99 -3.37 11.04 -19.88
N ARG A 100 -2.93 12.10 -19.16
CA ARG A 100 -1.51 12.47 -19.07
C ARG A 100 -0.66 11.38 -18.40
N VAL A 101 -1.15 10.78 -17.31
CA VAL A 101 -0.46 9.69 -16.62
C VAL A 101 -0.39 8.44 -17.48
N VAL A 102 -1.45 8.10 -18.21
CA VAL A 102 -1.44 6.98 -19.16
C VAL A 102 -0.40 7.20 -20.26
N ALA A 103 -0.42 8.36 -20.91
CA ALA A 103 0.54 8.70 -21.97
C ALA A 103 2.00 8.64 -21.47
N PHE A 104 2.25 9.14 -20.26
CA PHE A 104 3.52 8.99 -19.58
C PHE A 104 3.87 7.52 -19.36
N ALA A 105 2.95 6.73 -18.81
CA ALA A 105 3.20 5.34 -18.44
C ALA A 105 3.42 4.40 -19.62
N SER A 106 2.94 4.76 -20.82
CA SER A 106 3.21 4.02 -22.05
C SER A 106 4.65 4.13 -22.53
N THR A 107 5.37 5.19 -22.15
CA THR A 107 6.72 5.51 -22.66
C THR A 107 7.78 5.62 -21.56
N ALA A 108 7.37 5.70 -20.29
CA ALA A 108 8.28 5.81 -19.17
C ALA A 108 9.21 4.60 -19.04
N PRO A 109 10.49 4.79 -18.66
CA PRO A 109 11.38 3.68 -18.39
C PRO A 109 10.83 2.77 -17.29
N ALA A 110 10.86 1.48 -17.58
CA ALA A 110 10.23 0.44 -16.80
C ALA A 110 11.10 -0.83 -16.75
N VAL A 111 10.69 -1.73 -15.86
CA VAL A 111 11.18 -3.11 -15.80
C VAL A 111 10.03 -4.02 -16.22
N LEU A 112 10.22 -4.72 -17.34
CA LEU A 112 9.31 -5.74 -17.83
C LEU A 112 9.69 -7.05 -17.18
N ARG A 113 8.70 -7.75 -16.62
CA ARG A 113 8.85 -9.06 -16.02
C ARG A 113 8.06 -10.09 -16.80
N SER A 114 8.72 -11.18 -17.20
CA SER A 114 8.10 -12.29 -17.92
C SER A 114 7.39 -13.27 -16.96
N THR A 115 6.59 -14.18 -17.51
CA THR A 115 5.96 -15.28 -16.76
C THR A 115 6.95 -16.32 -16.25
N SER A 116 8.17 -16.36 -16.80
CA SER A 116 9.29 -17.18 -16.30
C SER A 116 10.04 -16.51 -15.14
N GLY A 117 9.69 -15.27 -14.78
CA GLY A 117 10.33 -14.49 -13.73
C GLY A 117 11.58 -13.71 -14.17
N GLU A 118 11.93 -13.75 -15.46
CA GLU A 118 13.01 -12.92 -16.01
C GLU A 118 12.60 -11.45 -16.05
N SER A 119 13.58 -10.56 -15.88
CA SER A 119 13.35 -9.12 -15.87
C SER A 119 14.28 -8.41 -16.84
N ARG A 120 13.73 -7.47 -17.63
CA ARG A 120 14.50 -6.61 -18.54
C ARG A 120 14.04 -5.17 -18.48
N ARG A 121 14.94 -4.24 -18.81
CA ARG A 121 14.61 -2.82 -18.91
C ARG A 121 13.97 -2.52 -20.26
N GLY A 122 13.03 -1.58 -20.27
CA GLY A 122 12.34 -1.13 -21.48
C GLY A 122 11.22 -0.17 -21.13
N THR A 123 10.15 -0.20 -21.91
CA THR A 123 8.91 0.57 -21.75
C THR A 123 7.72 -0.37 -21.93
N PHE A 124 6.50 0.13 -21.75
CA PHE A 124 5.30 -0.67 -22.01
C PHE A 124 5.20 -1.12 -23.48
N ALA A 125 5.68 -0.29 -24.43
CA ALA A 125 5.68 -0.62 -25.86
C ALA A 125 6.58 -1.82 -26.20
N ASP A 126 7.56 -2.13 -25.35
CA ASP A 126 8.48 -3.25 -25.57
C ASP A 126 7.90 -4.60 -25.14
N ARG A 127 6.66 -4.65 -24.62
CA ARG A 127 6.06 -5.89 -24.12
C ARG A 127 5.80 -6.91 -25.23
N ASP A 128 5.85 -8.17 -24.85
CA ASP A 128 5.53 -9.32 -25.71
C ASP A 128 4.54 -10.25 -25.01
N GLY A 129 4.12 -11.33 -25.69
CA GLY A 129 3.16 -12.30 -25.14
C GLY A 129 3.64 -13.05 -23.88
N SER A 130 4.92 -12.96 -23.52
CA SER A 130 5.46 -13.54 -22.28
C SER A 130 5.49 -12.55 -21.13
N THR A 131 5.23 -11.26 -21.38
CA THR A 131 5.33 -10.19 -20.38
C THR A 131 4.15 -10.28 -19.43
N ALA A 132 4.41 -10.55 -18.14
CA ALA A 132 3.40 -10.63 -17.09
C ALA A 132 3.09 -9.27 -16.46
N SER A 133 4.10 -8.39 -16.34
CA SER A 133 3.94 -7.05 -15.78
C SER A 133 5.01 -6.08 -16.26
N VAL A 134 4.69 -4.78 -16.27
CA VAL A 134 5.63 -3.69 -16.57
C VAL A 134 5.60 -2.70 -15.41
N GLY A 135 6.60 -2.78 -14.53
CA GLY A 135 6.74 -1.88 -13.38
C GLY A 135 7.53 -0.63 -13.75
N LEU A 136 6.92 0.55 -13.66
CA LEU A 136 7.61 1.79 -13.98
C LEU A 136 8.71 2.08 -12.95
N VAL A 137 9.82 2.63 -13.41
CA VAL A 137 10.93 2.95 -12.52
C VAL A 137 10.54 4.14 -11.63
N GLU A 138 10.54 3.90 -10.32
CA GLU A 138 10.05 4.80 -9.24
C GLU A 138 10.47 6.27 -9.42
N ARG A 139 11.73 6.56 -9.76
CA ARG A 139 12.20 7.94 -9.93
C ARG A 139 11.41 8.75 -10.97
N PHE A 140 10.96 8.10 -12.05
CA PHE A 140 10.18 8.76 -13.08
C PHE A 140 8.73 8.94 -12.67
N VAL A 141 8.18 7.95 -11.94
CA VAL A 141 6.84 8.03 -11.34
C VAL A 141 6.77 9.22 -10.39
N LEU A 142 7.79 9.40 -9.54
CA LEU A 142 7.87 10.53 -8.61
C LEU A 142 8.11 11.88 -9.28
N ASP A 143 8.61 11.92 -10.51
CA ASP A 143 8.83 13.16 -11.28
C ASP A 143 7.57 13.60 -12.08
N GLN A 144 6.52 12.77 -12.11
CA GLN A 144 5.30 13.06 -12.84
C GLN A 144 4.36 13.97 -11.99
N PRO A 145 3.93 15.16 -12.48
CA PRO A 145 3.20 16.13 -11.67
C PRO A 145 1.84 15.67 -11.13
N ASP A 146 1.04 14.96 -11.92
CA ASP A 146 -0.25 14.40 -11.50
C ASP A 146 -0.07 13.29 -10.44
N ILE A 147 1.05 12.56 -10.45
CA ILE A 147 1.38 11.63 -9.37
C ILE A 147 1.80 12.37 -8.10
N GLN A 148 2.53 13.47 -8.25
CA GLN A 148 2.89 14.33 -7.12
C GLN A 148 1.67 14.96 -6.45
N SER A 149 0.65 15.35 -7.21
CA SER A 149 -0.61 15.87 -6.65
C SER A 149 -1.35 14.82 -5.80
N ILE A 150 -1.26 13.53 -6.15
CA ILE A 150 -1.76 12.43 -5.30
C ILE A 150 -1.01 12.37 -3.96
N VAL A 151 0.33 12.45 -3.99
CA VAL A 151 1.15 12.49 -2.76
C VAL A 151 0.82 13.73 -1.91
N ALA A 152 0.54 14.85 -2.57
CA ALA A 152 0.16 16.10 -1.93
C ALA A 152 -1.33 16.21 -1.55
N ASN A 153 -2.15 15.20 -1.86
CA ASN A 153 -3.59 15.26 -1.63
C ASN A 153 -3.95 15.33 -0.13
N ALA A 154 -4.56 16.44 0.28
CA ALA A 154 -4.92 16.67 1.68
C ALA A 154 -6.02 15.74 2.20
N ALA A 155 -6.97 15.35 1.35
CA ALA A 155 -8.07 14.46 1.74
C ALA A 155 -7.59 13.03 2.01
N ILE A 156 -6.64 12.53 1.22
CA ILE A 156 -5.98 11.23 1.47
C ILE A 156 -5.26 11.24 2.82
N ARG A 157 -4.47 12.31 3.09
CA ARG A 157 -3.79 12.45 4.38
C ARG A 157 -4.77 12.53 5.54
N ALA A 158 -5.84 13.30 5.39
CA ALA A 158 -6.85 13.45 6.42
C ALA A 158 -7.57 12.12 6.69
N LEU A 159 -7.94 11.36 5.65
CA LEU A 159 -8.51 10.02 5.78
C LEU A 159 -7.57 9.09 6.57
N ALA A 160 -6.29 9.05 6.21
CA ALA A 160 -5.31 8.20 6.87
C ALA A 160 -5.12 8.61 8.33
N ALA A 161 -4.99 9.90 8.61
CA ALA A 161 -4.88 10.42 9.97
C ALA A 161 -6.13 10.10 10.81
N ALA A 162 -7.33 10.23 10.24
CA ALA A 162 -8.58 9.87 10.91
C ALA A 162 -8.66 8.36 11.20
N ARG A 163 -8.30 7.52 10.22
CA ARG A 163 -8.32 6.06 10.36
C ARG A 163 -7.27 5.55 11.35
N PHE A 164 -6.10 6.16 11.37
CA PHE A 164 -4.99 5.79 12.25
C PHE A 164 -5.04 6.51 13.59
N ARG A 165 -5.83 7.57 13.73
CA ARG A 165 -5.83 8.48 14.89
C ARG A 165 -4.40 8.78 15.37
N ALA A 166 -3.52 9.01 14.41
CA ALA A 166 -2.08 9.16 14.57
C ALA A 166 -1.50 9.71 13.26
N THR A 167 -0.26 10.20 13.32
CA THR A 167 0.45 10.73 12.14
C THR A 167 0.59 9.65 11.06
N PRO A 168 0.03 9.82 9.83
CA PRO A 168 0.26 8.89 8.73
C PRO A 168 1.60 9.18 8.04
N LEU A 169 2.29 8.16 7.53
CA LEU A 169 3.43 8.33 6.62
C LEU A 169 3.05 7.80 5.24
N LEU A 170 3.24 8.62 4.22
CA LEU A 170 2.94 8.28 2.82
C LEU A 170 4.17 7.66 2.18
N HIS A 171 3.99 6.54 1.49
CA HIS A 171 5.07 5.84 0.80
C HIS A 171 5.12 6.30 -0.66
N PRO A 172 6.25 6.17 -1.36
CA PRO A 172 6.30 6.39 -2.80
C PRO A 172 5.22 5.55 -3.53
N PRO A 173 4.41 6.17 -4.40
CA PRO A 173 3.46 5.44 -5.23
C PRO A 173 4.18 4.45 -6.15
N ILE A 174 3.54 3.30 -6.35
CA ILE A 174 3.97 2.26 -7.28
C ILE A 174 3.00 2.29 -8.46
N LEU A 175 3.53 2.43 -9.68
CA LEU A 175 2.76 2.46 -10.92
C LEU A 175 3.23 1.32 -11.82
N TYR A 176 2.30 0.47 -12.25
CA TYR A 176 2.64 -0.69 -13.09
C TYR A 176 1.49 -1.14 -13.98
N TRP A 177 1.85 -1.79 -15.07
CA TRP A 177 0.92 -2.52 -15.93
C TRP A 177 0.84 -3.99 -15.51
N SER A 178 -0.38 -4.52 -15.32
CA SER A 178 -0.66 -5.95 -15.44
C SER A 178 -0.94 -6.25 -16.91
N CYS A 179 -0.17 -7.14 -17.54
CA CYS A 179 -0.28 -7.40 -18.98
C CYS A 179 -1.15 -8.62 -19.26
N ALA A 180 -2.12 -8.47 -20.17
CA ALA A 180 -2.99 -9.53 -20.65
C ALA A 180 -2.30 -10.44 -21.67
N GLY A 181 -2.85 -11.65 -21.84
CA GLY A 181 -2.39 -12.63 -22.82
C GLY A 181 -1.23 -13.52 -22.38
N ALA A 182 -0.60 -13.23 -21.24
CA ALA A 182 0.47 -14.06 -20.69
C ALA A 182 -0.10 -15.19 -19.81
N GLN A 183 0.33 -16.43 -20.07
CA GLN A 183 0.01 -17.58 -19.22
C GLN A 183 0.86 -17.54 -17.95
N VAL A 184 0.24 -17.18 -16.82
CA VAL A 184 0.94 -16.88 -15.58
C VAL A 184 1.08 -18.14 -14.73
N THR A 185 2.31 -18.48 -14.37
CA THR A 185 2.65 -19.61 -13.50
C THR A 185 2.26 -19.33 -12.05
N ASP A 186 2.07 -20.37 -11.23
CA ASP A 186 1.75 -20.20 -9.80
C ASP A 186 2.82 -19.42 -9.04
N ASP A 187 4.09 -19.67 -9.36
CA ASP A 187 5.23 -18.91 -8.84
C ASP A 187 5.11 -17.42 -9.15
N GLU A 188 4.70 -17.09 -10.38
CA GLU A 188 4.50 -15.70 -10.79
C GLU A 188 3.21 -15.10 -10.20
N ARG A 189 2.18 -15.91 -9.93
CA ARG A 189 0.99 -15.47 -9.17
C ARG A 189 1.38 -15.05 -7.75
N VAL A 190 2.23 -15.82 -7.07
CA VAL A 190 2.75 -15.45 -5.74
C VAL A 190 3.56 -14.16 -5.82
N ARG A 191 4.56 -14.10 -6.70
CA ARG A 191 5.44 -12.92 -6.84
C ARG A 191 4.70 -11.67 -7.29
N GLY A 192 3.66 -11.84 -8.11
CA GLY A 192 2.81 -10.78 -8.63
C GLY A 192 1.64 -10.42 -7.73
N ALA A 193 1.59 -10.90 -6.48
CA ALA A 193 0.52 -10.58 -5.52
C ALA A 193 -0.88 -10.95 -6.05
N ARG A 194 -0.97 -12.04 -6.84
CA ARG A 194 -2.21 -12.56 -7.45
C ARG A 194 -2.85 -13.70 -6.67
N GLN A 195 -2.22 -14.14 -5.60
CA GLN A 195 -2.84 -14.95 -4.56
C GLN A 195 -3.33 -14.06 -3.42
N PHE A 196 -4.34 -14.51 -2.69
CA PHE A 196 -4.80 -13.78 -1.51
C PHE A 196 -3.70 -13.71 -0.46
N HIS A 197 -3.39 -12.49 -0.06
CA HIS A 197 -2.40 -12.16 0.96
C HIS A 197 -2.85 -10.94 1.75
N TRP A 198 -2.10 -10.60 2.78
CA TRP A 198 -2.20 -9.32 3.48
C TRP A 198 -0.81 -8.73 3.60
N ASP A 199 -0.75 -7.43 3.80
CA ASP A 199 0.50 -6.72 3.95
C ASP A 199 0.63 -6.11 5.33
N TYR A 200 1.77 -6.39 5.94
CA TYR A 200 2.15 -5.77 7.19
C TYR A 200 2.79 -4.40 6.93
N ASP A 201 1.96 -3.41 6.57
CA ASP A 201 2.37 -2.01 6.40
C ASP A 201 2.55 -1.29 7.76
N GLY A 202 3.15 -1.99 8.74
CA GLY A 202 3.31 -1.52 10.11
C GLY A 202 2.11 -1.81 11.03
N LEU A 203 1.98 -1.05 12.13
CA LEU A 203 0.96 -1.31 13.15
C LEU A 203 -0.47 -1.12 12.64
N ALA A 204 -0.65 -0.22 11.66
CA ALA A 204 -1.86 -0.04 10.88
C ALA A 204 -1.46 0.57 9.52
N GLY A 205 -2.12 0.14 8.45
CA GLY A 205 -1.83 0.58 7.10
C GLY A 205 -3.07 0.74 6.26
N LEU A 206 -2.99 1.66 5.30
CA LEU A 206 -3.97 1.90 4.26
C LEU A 206 -3.25 1.93 2.92
N ARG A 207 -3.96 1.60 1.85
CA ARG A 207 -3.49 1.74 0.48
C ARG A 207 -4.53 2.48 -0.33
N VAL A 208 -4.12 3.56 -0.99
CA VAL A 208 -4.95 4.23 -2.00
C VAL A 208 -4.61 3.62 -3.35
N HIS A 209 -5.64 3.29 -4.10
CA HIS A 209 -5.56 2.62 -5.38
C HIS A 209 -6.25 3.47 -6.44
N LEU A 210 -5.67 3.50 -7.63
CA LEU A 210 -6.21 4.20 -8.78
C LEU A 210 -6.07 3.33 -10.03
N TYR A 211 -7.19 3.06 -10.70
CA TYR A 211 -7.19 2.52 -12.05
C TYR A 211 -7.01 3.65 -13.06
N LEU A 212 -6.01 3.51 -13.94
CA LEU A 212 -5.73 4.47 -15.02
C LEU A 212 -6.20 3.97 -16.38
N THR A 213 -6.73 2.75 -16.42
CA THR A 213 -7.46 2.15 -17.54
C THR A 213 -8.81 1.66 -17.02
N ASP A 214 -9.73 1.35 -17.93
CA ASP A 214 -10.95 0.65 -17.56
C ASP A 214 -10.63 -0.74 -16.99
N VAL A 215 -11.32 -1.13 -15.92
CA VAL A 215 -11.11 -2.40 -15.23
C VAL A 215 -12.44 -3.12 -15.03
N ASP A 216 -12.65 -4.17 -15.82
CA ASP A 216 -13.70 -5.16 -15.65
C ASP A 216 -13.19 -6.41 -14.92
N GLU A 217 -13.94 -7.52 -14.92
CA GLU A 217 -13.52 -8.78 -14.30
C GLU A 217 -12.32 -9.45 -14.97
N GLY A 218 -12.08 -9.20 -16.26
CA GLY A 218 -10.99 -9.76 -17.04
C GLY A 218 -9.75 -8.87 -17.10
N ALA A 219 -9.81 -7.65 -16.56
CA ALA A 219 -8.73 -6.68 -16.55
C ALA A 219 -7.97 -6.64 -15.21
N ALA A 220 -7.73 -7.80 -14.59
CA ALA A 220 -7.01 -7.92 -13.33
C ALA A 220 -7.54 -7.07 -12.16
N PRO A 221 -8.85 -7.02 -11.84
CA PRO A 221 -9.34 -6.23 -10.70
C PRO A 221 -8.73 -6.69 -9.37
N MET A 222 -8.61 -5.75 -8.42
CA MET A 222 -8.30 -6.09 -7.04
C MET A 222 -9.51 -6.75 -6.38
N SER A 223 -9.27 -7.86 -5.71
CA SER A 223 -10.23 -8.54 -4.85
C SER A 223 -9.87 -8.35 -3.38
N TYR A 224 -10.86 -8.29 -2.51
CA TYR A 224 -10.72 -8.11 -1.07
C TYR A 224 -11.74 -8.96 -0.31
N ILE A 225 -11.36 -9.51 0.85
CA ILE A 225 -12.30 -10.22 1.73
C ILE A 225 -12.78 -9.30 2.85
N ALA A 226 -14.06 -8.96 2.82
CA ALA A 226 -14.70 -8.06 3.76
C ALA A 226 -14.48 -8.50 5.22
N GLY A 227 -14.09 -7.55 6.07
CA GLY A 227 -13.90 -7.78 7.51
C GLY A 227 -12.64 -8.55 7.92
N SER A 228 -11.86 -9.09 6.97
CA SER A 228 -10.63 -9.86 7.26
C SER A 228 -9.52 -9.03 7.93
N HIS A 229 -9.52 -7.71 7.74
CA HIS A 229 -8.56 -6.76 8.33
C HIS A 229 -8.71 -6.52 9.84
N ARG A 230 -9.84 -6.91 10.43
CA ARG A 230 -10.10 -6.76 11.86
C ARG A 230 -9.16 -7.66 12.65
N ALA A 231 -8.79 -7.28 13.88
CA ALA A 231 -8.02 -8.23 14.69
C ALA A 231 -8.90 -9.46 15.00
N GLY A 232 -8.32 -10.64 14.83
CA GLY A 232 -9.06 -11.92 14.82
C GLY A 232 -9.79 -12.23 13.50
N GLY A 233 -9.83 -11.30 12.53
CA GLY A 233 -10.42 -11.51 11.20
C GLY A 233 -9.66 -12.54 10.36
N LEU A 234 -8.35 -12.70 10.62
CA LEU A 234 -7.54 -13.81 10.14
C LEU A 234 -7.71 -15.03 11.07
N ARG A 235 -8.78 -15.79 10.82
CA ARG A 235 -9.38 -16.80 11.72
C ARG A 235 -8.49 -18.01 12.05
N SER A 236 -7.44 -18.27 11.27
CA SER A 236 -6.57 -19.44 11.43
C SER A 236 -5.09 -19.07 11.44
N LYS A 237 -4.23 -19.97 11.91
CA LYS A 237 -2.77 -19.76 11.88
C LYS A 237 -2.25 -19.64 10.44
N ALA A 238 -2.83 -20.37 9.50
CA ALA A 238 -2.50 -20.29 8.08
C ALA A 238 -2.85 -18.91 7.51
N LEU A 239 -4.07 -18.42 7.74
CA LEU A 239 -4.48 -17.06 7.33
C LEU A 239 -3.55 -15.98 7.93
N ARG A 240 -3.14 -16.14 9.19
CA ARG A 240 -2.19 -15.22 9.84
C ARG A 240 -0.76 -15.32 9.31
N ALA A 241 -0.41 -16.34 8.53
CA ALA A 241 0.88 -16.48 7.87
C ALA A 241 0.82 -16.21 6.35
N ALA A 242 -0.36 -15.82 5.85
CA ALA A 242 -0.65 -15.64 4.42
C ALA A 242 -0.12 -14.32 3.82
N ASP A 243 0.73 -13.58 4.52
CA ASP A 243 1.45 -12.42 3.96
C ASP A 243 2.60 -12.82 3.01
N LEU A 244 2.60 -14.09 2.59
CA LEU A 244 3.39 -14.65 1.49
C LEU A 244 2.49 -15.28 0.42
N GLY A 245 1.17 -15.04 0.46
CA GLY A 245 0.19 -15.72 -0.38
C GLY A 245 -0.45 -16.93 0.32
N MET A 246 -1.58 -17.35 -0.24
CA MET A 246 -2.37 -18.48 0.24
C MET A 246 -3.22 -19.06 -0.89
N THR A 247 -3.54 -20.34 -0.75
CA THR A 247 -4.39 -21.04 -1.71
C THR A 247 -5.86 -20.66 -1.55
N ASP A 248 -6.60 -20.74 -2.65
CA ASP A 248 -8.05 -20.55 -2.66
C ASP A 248 -8.76 -21.53 -1.72
N ALA A 249 -8.31 -22.79 -1.66
CA ALA A 249 -8.93 -23.81 -0.82
C ALA A 249 -8.91 -23.42 0.67
N GLU A 250 -7.77 -22.94 1.17
CA GLU A 250 -7.63 -22.49 2.57
C GLU A 250 -8.43 -21.22 2.85
N LEU A 251 -8.47 -20.30 1.88
CA LEU A 251 -9.24 -19.07 1.97
C LEU A 251 -10.74 -19.37 2.10
N TRP A 252 -11.29 -20.14 1.18
CA TRP A 252 -12.72 -20.43 1.11
C TRP A 252 -13.19 -21.43 2.17
N ALA A 253 -12.28 -22.17 2.81
CA ALA A 253 -12.59 -22.90 4.03
C ALA A 253 -12.88 -21.98 5.23
N SER A 254 -12.43 -20.72 5.19
CA SER A 254 -12.54 -19.78 6.31
C SER A 254 -13.48 -18.59 6.06
N TYR A 255 -13.77 -18.27 4.80
CA TYR A 255 -14.57 -17.11 4.39
C TYR A 255 -15.69 -17.49 3.44
N SER A 256 -16.77 -16.72 3.45
CA SER A 256 -17.87 -16.88 2.49
C SER A 256 -17.53 -16.17 1.18
N ARG A 257 -18.01 -16.70 0.06
CA ARG A 257 -17.96 -15.99 -1.23
C ARG A 257 -18.71 -14.66 -1.19
N SER A 258 -19.71 -14.52 -0.32
CA SER A 258 -20.42 -13.25 -0.08
C SER A 258 -19.55 -12.17 0.58
N ASP A 259 -18.41 -12.56 1.17
CA ASP A 259 -17.46 -11.61 1.78
C ASP A 259 -16.54 -11.00 0.71
N LEU A 260 -16.51 -11.54 -0.51
CA LEU A 260 -15.68 -11.03 -1.60
C LEU A 260 -16.17 -9.65 -2.05
N ARG A 261 -15.22 -8.72 -2.21
CA ARG A 261 -15.40 -7.42 -2.85
C ARG A 261 -14.42 -7.34 -4.00
N THR A 262 -14.93 -7.27 -5.22
CA THR A 262 -14.11 -7.12 -6.42
C THR A 262 -14.25 -5.69 -6.93
N MET A 263 -13.13 -4.98 -7.01
CA MET A 263 -13.10 -3.57 -7.36
C MET A 263 -12.95 -3.43 -8.87
N THR A 264 -14.02 -3.02 -9.55
CA THR A 264 -14.08 -2.73 -10.98
C THR A 264 -14.51 -1.28 -11.21
N GLY A 265 -14.30 -0.75 -12.42
CA GLY A 265 -14.72 0.59 -12.78
C GLY A 265 -13.94 1.18 -13.95
N PRO A 266 -14.38 2.31 -14.50
CA PRO A 266 -13.68 3.00 -15.58
C PRO A 266 -12.33 3.57 -15.12
N ALA A 267 -11.51 4.03 -16.07
CA ALA A 267 -10.32 4.82 -15.78
C ALA A 267 -10.66 6.01 -14.87
N GLY A 268 -9.78 6.32 -13.90
CA GLY A 268 -10.04 7.30 -12.84
C GLY A 268 -10.68 6.70 -11.58
N THR A 269 -11.15 5.45 -11.62
CA THR A 269 -11.72 4.77 -10.45
C THR A 269 -10.71 4.71 -9.31
N THR A 270 -11.07 5.32 -8.19
CA THR A 270 -10.27 5.36 -6.97
C THR A 270 -10.93 4.55 -5.86
N PHE A 271 -10.13 3.83 -5.09
CA PHE A 271 -10.60 3.12 -3.90
C PHE A 271 -9.48 3.01 -2.86
N VAL A 272 -9.85 2.71 -1.63
CA VAL A 272 -8.91 2.62 -0.50
C VAL A 272 -9.13 1.30 0.24
N SER A 273 -8.06 0.63 0.64
CA SER A 273 -8.13 -0.59 1.45
C SER A 273 -7.24 -0.56 2.69
N ASP A 274 -7.65 -1.27 3.74
CA ASP A 274 -6.80 -1.60 4.89
C ASP A 274 -5.89 -2.77 4.51
N SER A 275 -4.58 -2.54 4.58
CA SER A 275 -3.55 -3.48 4.08
C SER A 275 -3.55 -4.83 4.81
N ARG A 276 -4.12 -4.87 6.02
CA ARG A 276 -4.13 -6.06 6.88
C ARG A 276 -5.23 -7.07 6.52
N GLY A 277 -6.14 -6.70 5.63
CA GLY A 277 -7.14 -7.64 5.12
C GLY A 277 -6.63 -8.47 3.96
N MET A 278 -7.28 -9.62 3.73
CA MET A 278 -7.00 -10.49 2.60
C MET A 278 -7.38 -9.78 1.32
N HIS A 279 -6.40 -9.64 0.44
CA HIS A 279 -6.57 -9.05 -0.86
C HIS A 279 -5.67 -9.72 -1.89
N SER A 280 -6.02 -9.57 -3.16
CA SER A 280 -5.25 -10.09 -4.28
C SER A 280 -5.49 -9.23 -5.51
N GLY A 281 -4.51 -9.19 -6.41
CA GLY A 281 -4.82 -8.99 -7.82
C GLY A 281 -5.39 -10.26 -8.43
N THR A 282 -6.03 -10.13 -9.58
CA THR A 282 -6.35 -11.26 -10.47
C THR A 282 -5.47 -11.19 -11.71
N ASP A 283 -5.52 -12.18 -12.58
CA ASP A 283 -4.78 -12.08 -13.84
C ASP A 283 -5.46 -11.11 -14.80
N ALA A 284 -4.64 -10.44 -15.59
CA ALA A 284 -5.12 -9.74 -16.77
C ALA A 284 -5.34 -10.79 -17.86
N VAL A 285 -6.60 -10.97 -18.26
CA VAL A 285 -7.02 -11.97 -19.25
C VAL A 285 -7.45 -11.28 -20.54
N THR A 286 -8.32 -10.27 -20.44
CA THR A 286 -8.95 -9.61 -21.59
C THR A 286 -8.31 -8.29 -21.94
N ALA A 287 -7.77 -7.56 -20.95
CA ALA A 287 -7.17 -6.24 -21.15
C ALA A 287 -6.01 -5.98 -20.19
N ASP A 288 -5.05 -5.17 -20.64
CA ASP A 288 -3.98 -4.66 -19.79
C ASP A 288 -4.56 -3.68 -18.77
N ARG A 289 -4.03 -3.70 -17.54
CA ARG A 289 -4.44 -2.78 -16.47
C ARG A 289 -3.28 -1.90 -16.05
N LEU A 290 -3.42 -0.58 -16.23
CA LEU A 290 -2.52 0.38 -15.59
C LEU A 290 -3.04 0.72 -14.19
N PHE A 291 -2.23 0.45 -13.18
CA PHE A 291 -2.61 0.54 -11.79
C PHE A 291 -1.59 1.31 -10.98
N LEU A 292 -2.09 2.25 -10.18
CA LEU A 292 -1.32 2.91 -9.15
C LEU A 292 -1.76 2.45 -7.77
N VAL A 293 -0.80 2.18 -6.90
CA VAL A 293 -1.04 1.99 -5.46
C VAL A 293 -0.07 2.84 -4.65
N MET A 294 -0.59 3.55 -3.67
CA MET A 294 0.20 4.32 -2.70
C MET A 294 -0.06 3.78 -1.29
N PRO A 295 0.91 3.05 -0.70
CA PRO A 295 0.84 2.62 0.69
C PRO A 295 0.99 3.77 1.67
N MET A 296 0.35 3.62 2.82
CA MET A 296 0.44 4.52 3.96
C MET A 296 0.51 3.72 5.23
N GLN A 297 1.32 4.17 6.19
CA GLN A 297 1.47 3.51 7.49
C GLN A 297 1.24 4.48 8.64
N ALA A 298 0.73 3.99 9.75
CA ALA A 298 0.64 4.75 10.98
C ALA A 298 2.04 4.93 11.61
N THR A 299 2.32 6.16 12.05
CA THR A 299 3.44 6.63 12.90
C THR A 299 4.87 6.46 12.36
N GLY A 300 5.15 5.42 11.57
CA GLY A 300 6.51 4.99 11.21
C GLY A 300 7.12 3.98 12.18
N PHE A 301 6.44 3.67 13.28
CA PHE A 301 6.88 2.62 14.20
C PHE A 301 6.59 1.23 13.64
N ALA A 302 7.61 0.35 13.65
CA ALA A 302 7.51 -1.02 13.14
C ALA A 302 6.98 -1.11 11.70
N GLY A 303 7.18 -0.04 10.93
CA GLY A 303 6.77 0.10 9.55
C GLY A 303 7.82 -0.34 8.53
N TYR A 304 7.54 -0.17 7.24
CA TYR A 304 8.55 -0.41 6.20
C TYR A 304 9.75 0.54 6.38
N GLN A 305 10.92 -0.03 6.13
CA GLN A 305 12.20 0.66 6.25
C GLN A 305 12.62 1.26 4.92
N LEU A 306 11.86 2.28 4.49
CA LEU A 306 12.16 2.99 3.25
C LEU A 306 13.21 4.07 3.48
N ARG A 307 14.17 4.15 2.58
CA ARG A 307 15.03 5.33 2.48
C ARG A 307 14.22 6.50 1.93
N PRO A 308 14.48 7.74 2.33
CA PRO A 308 13.91 8.89 1.64
C PRO A 308 14.33 8.92 0.16
N ARG A 309 13.43 9.37 -0.71
CA ARG A 309 13.66 9.59 -2.14
C ARG A 309 13.86 11.06 -2.42
N GLU A 310 14.85 11.37 -3.25
CA GLU A 310 14.97 12.69 -3.82
C GLU A 310 13.89 12.87 -4.89
N VAL A 311 13.11 13.94 -4.75
CA VAL A 311 12.03 14.31 -5.66
C VAL A 311 12.28 15.72 -6.15
N ARG A 312 12.07 15.95 -7.44
CA ARG A 312 11.99 17.30 -7.99
C ARG A 312 10.53 17.74 -7.93
N PRO A 313 10.12 18.61 -6.99
CA PRO A 313 8.74 19.04 -6.92
C PRO A 313 8.37 19.85 -8.18
N ARG A 314 7.32 19.38 -8.86
CA ARG A 314 6.69 19.98 -10.04
C ARG A 314 5.23 20.35 -9.76
N ASP A 315 4.60 19.63 -8.84
CA ASP A 315 3.32 19.99 -8.24
C ASP A 315 3.52 21.05 -7.15
N PRO A 316 2.75 22.16 -7.16
CA PRO A 316 2.91 23.26 -6.20
C PRO A 316 2.54 22.84 -4.77
N ASP A 317 1.55 21.97 -4.59
CA ASP A 317 1.11 21.54 -3.26
C ASP A 317 2.15 20.60 -2.63
N LEU A 318 2.76 19.71 -3.43
CA LEU A 318 3.90 18.91 -2.96
C LEU A 318 5.08 19.79 -2.59
N ALA A 319 5.40 20.78 -3.43
CA ALA A 319 6.49 21.73 -3.15
C ALA A 319 6.28 22.44 -1.81
N LEU A 320 5.06 22.94 -1.56
CA LEU A 320 4.70 23.58 -0.32
C LEU A 320 4.80 22.62 0.87
N ALA A 321 4.22 21.42 0.75
CA ALA A 321 4.23 20.41 1.80
C ALA A 321 5.64 19.95 2.20
N LEU A 322 6.57 19.85 1.24
CA LEU A 322 7.97 19.53 1.50
C LEU A 322 8.69 20.69 2.22
N ARG A 323 8.46 21.94 1.81
CA ARG A 323 9.05 23.12 2.48
C ARG A 323 8.55 23.28 3.91
N GLU A 324 7.30 22.94 4.18
CA GLU A 324 6.72 22.91 5.52
C GLU A 324 7.32 21.80 6.42
N GLY A 325 8.09 20.87 5.86
CA GLY A 325 8.70 19.79 6.61
C GLY A 325 7.67 18.81 7.19
N ARG A 326 6.56 18.59 6.47
CA ARG A 326 5.46 17.75 6.94
C ARG A 326 5.94 16.34 7.30
N PRO A 327 5.70 15.87 8.54
CA PRO A 327 6.18 14.56 8.99
C PRO A 327 5.60 13.42 8.16
N GLU A 328 4.43 13.59 7.56
CA GLU A 328 3.77 12.60 6.71
C GLU A 328 4.55 12.29 5.44
N LEU A 329 5.39 13.23 4.99
CA LEU A 329 6.22 13.13 3.80
C LEU A 329 7.67 12.71 4.13
N LEU A 330 7.89 12.02 5.25
CA LEU A 330 9.22 11.57 5.70
C LEU A 330 10.06 10.87 4.61
N PHE A 331 9.41 10.17 3.68
CA PHE A 331 10.08 9.43 2.61
C PHE A 331 10.36 10.25 1.35
N PHE A 332 10.10 11.55 1.37
CA PHE A 332 10.33 12.46 0.26
C PHE A 332 11.26 13.58 0.71
N ARG A 333 12.26 13.89 -0.11
CA ARG A 333 13.18 15.01 0.08
C ARG A 333 13.27 15.79 -1.20
N GLU A 334 13.17 17.10 -1.10
CA GLU A 334 13.44 17.95 -2.24
C GLU A 334 14.88 17.75 -2.71
N ARG A 335 15.05 17.47 -4.01
CA ARG A 335 16.36 17.32 -4.62
C ARG A 335 17.05 18.68 -4.65
N ALA A 336 18.21 18.78 -4.00
CA ALA A 336 19.04 19.98 -4.07
C ALA A 336 19.44 20.26 -5.53
N HIS A 337 19.38 21.54 -5.91
CA HIS A 337 19.63 22.01 -7.27
C HIS A 337 21.01 21.67 -7.81
#